data_AF-A0A5E4RZP7-F1
#
_entry.id   AF-A0A5E4RZP7-F1
#
_cell.length_a   1.000
_cell.length_b   1.000
_cell.length_c   1.000
_cell.angle_alpha   90.00
_cell.angle_beta   90.00
_cell.angle_gamma   90.00
#
_symmetry.space_group_name_H-M   'P 1'
#
loop_
_entity.id
_entity.type
_entity.pdbx_description
1 polymer ?
#
loop_
_entity_poly.entity_id
_entity_poly.type
_entity_poly.pdbx_seq_one_letter_code
_entity_poly.pdbx_strand_id
1 'polypeptide(L)' 'MTKKTRSCITITQKPGRTRISVTGRFALPMLEALANGAPTPQAAAITAWLTTPPTAEQEAQHEPV' A
#
# COMPACT_ATOMS: atom_id res chain seq x y z
N MET A 1 0.88 -19.92 -14.06
CA MET A 1 1.10 -18.54 -13.59
C MET A 1 0.21 -18.30 -12.39
N THR A 2 0.75 -18.37 -11.18
CA THR A 2 0.00 -17.97 -9.98
C THR A 2 -0.20 -16.46 -10.05
N LYS A 3 -1.45 -16.02 -10.21
CA LYS A 3 -1.83 -14.61 -10.10
C LYS A 3 -1.62 -14.20 -8.63
N LYS A 4 -0.37 -14.00 -8.21
CA LYS A 4 -0.08 -13.32 -6.96
C LYS A 4 -0.70 -11.94 -7.10
N THR A 5 -1.80 -11.70 -6.42
CA THR A 5 -2.47 -10.41 -6.36
C THR A 5 -1.49 -9.42 -5.74
N ARG A 6 -0.67 -8.78 -6.58
CA ARG A 6 0.32 -7.81 -6.13
C ARG A 6 -0.46 -6.63 -5.57
N SER A 7 -0.42 -6.49 -4.25
CA SER A 7 -0.89 -5.27 -3.61
C SER A 7 0.13 -4.18 -3.87
N CYS A 8 -0.31 -3.03 -4.39
CA CYS A 8 0.59 -1.91 -4.66
C CYS A 8 -0.08 -0.56 -4.37
N ILE A 9 0.77 0.41 -4.08
CA ILE A 9 0.42 1.83 -4.06
C ILE A 9 1.23 2.46 -5.18
N THR A 10 0.56 3.05 -6.16
CA THR A 10 1.19 3.75 -7.27
C THR A 10 0.82 5.22 -7.22
N ILE A 11 1.82 6.10 -7.15
CA ILE A 11 1.64 7.54 -7.17
C ILE A 11 2.17 8.06 -8.51
N THR A 12 1.31 8.70 -9.29
CA THR A 12 1.67 9.36 -10.54
C THR A 12 1.44 10.86 -10.40
N GLN A 13 2.51 11.63 -10.51
CA GLN A 13 2.46 13.09 -10.46
C GLN A 13 2.58 13.66 -11.87
N LYS A 14 1.67 14.57 -12.20
CA LYS A 14 1.72 15.42 -13.40
C LYS A 14 1.55 16.88 -12.95
N PRO A 15 2.01 17.86 -13.74
CA PRO A 15 1.74 19.27 -13.44
C PRO A 15 0.24 19.50 -13.20
N GLY A 16 -0.13 20.02 -12.02
CA GLY A 16 -1.51 20.28 -11.62
C GLY A 16 -2.37 19.04 -11.30
N ARG A 17 -1.82 17.82 -11.35
CA ARG A 17 -2.61 16.59 -11.11
C ARG A 17 -1.79 15.48 -10.48
N THR A 18 -2.19 15.04 -9.30
CA THR A 18 -1.71 13.78 -8.71
C THR A 18 -2.77 12.71 -8.88
N ARG A 19 -2.39 11.54 -9.39
CA ARG A 19 -3.22 10.33 -9.39
C ARG A 19 -2.58 9.31 -8.47
N ILE A 20 -3.36 8.78 -7.53
CA ILE A 20 -2.94 7.68 -6.69
C ILE A 20 -3.84 6.49 -6.98
N SER A 21 -3.22 5.34 -7.27
CA SER A 21 -3.89 4.08 -7.49
C SER A 21 -3.43 3.10 -6.42
N VAL A 22 -4.38 2.53 -5.68
CA VAL A 22 -4.08 1.55 -4.63
C VAL A 22 -4.85 0.27 -4.88
N THR A 23 -4.17 -0.86 -4.70
CA THR A 23 -4.74 -2.19 -4.95
C THR A 23 -4.41 -3.13 -3.79
N GLY A 24 -5.27 -4.14 -3.63
CA GLY A 24 -5.07 -5.20 -2.65
C GLY A 24 -5.09 -4.68 -1.21
N ARG A 25 -4.18 -5.19 -0.38
CA ARG A 25 -4.18 -5.00 1.09
C ARG A 25 -4.08 -3.55 1.55
N PHE A 26 -3.59 -2.64 0.70
CA PHE A 26 -3.39 -1.24 1.05
C PHE A 26 -4.62 -0.36 0.81
N ALA A 27 -5.66 -0.87 0.13
CA ALA A 27 -6.82 -0.07 -0.27
C ALA A 27 -7.64 0.42 0.93
N LEU A 28 -7.96 -0.48 1.86
CA LEU A 28 -8.75 -0.15 3.05
C LEU A 28 -8.02 0.85 3.97
N PRO A 29 -6.75 0.64 4.35
CA PRO A 29 -6.03 1.60 5.19
C PRO A 29 -5.88 2.98 4.55
N MET A 30 -5.78 3.05 3.21
CA MET A 30 -5.74 4.34 2.51
C MET A 30 -7.08 5.06 2.58
N LEU A 31 -8.19 4.34 2.38
CA LEU A 31 -9.54 4.90 2.50
C LEU A 31 -9.81 5.37 3.93
N GLU A 32 -9.39 4.61 4.93
CA GLU A 32 -9.48 5.02 6.34
C GLU A 32 -8.66 6.28 6.61
N ALA A 33 -7.43 6.35 6.13
CA ALA A 33 -6.60 7.55 6.30
C ALA A 33 -7.24 8.79 5.64
N LEU A 34 -7.86 8.63 4.47
CA LEU A 34 -8.62 9.71 3.82
C LEU A 34 -9.86 10.12 4.63
N ALA A 35 -10.62 9.14 5.13
CA ALA A 35 -11.82 9.40 5.95
C ALA A 35 -11.49 10.10 7.28
N ASN A 36 -10.31 9.81 7.85
CA ASN A 36 -9.80 10.42 9.08
C ASN A 36 -9.13 11.79 8.85
N GLY A 37 -9.19 12.33 7.63
CA GLY A 37 -8.71 13.69 7.35
C GLY A 37 -7.21 13.79 7.05
N ALA A 38 -6.60 12.76 6.45
CA ALA A 38 -5.23 12.86 5.98
C ALA A 38 -5.02 14.13 5.11
N PRO A 39 -3.95 14.90 5.37
CA PRO A 39 -3.78 16.24 4.78
C PRO A 39 -3.57 16.20 3.26
N THR A 40 -3.11 15.08 2.72
CA THR A 40 -2.98 14.85 1.28
C THR A 40 -3.24 13.39 0.92
N PRO A 41 -3.63 13.09 -0.33
CA PRO A 41 -3.71 11.72 -0.82
C PRO A 41 -2.39 10.94 -0.67
N GLN A 42 -1.24 11.62 -0.79
CA GLN A 42 0.08 11.04 -0.59
C GLN A 42 0.30 10.66 0.87
N ALA A 43 -0.11 11.50 1.82
CA ALA A 43 -0.04 11.17 3.25
C ALA A 43 -0.89 9.93 3.55
N ALA A 44 -2.11 9.84 3.01
CA ALA A 44 -2.95 8.65 3.16
C ALA A 44 -2.32 7.38 2.58
N ALA A 45 -1.64 7.49 1.43
CA ALA A 45 -0.90 6.40 0.82
C ALA A 45 0.29 5.94 1.68
N ILE A 46 1.03 6.88 2.28
CA ILE A 46 2.15 6.57 3.18
C ILE A 46 1.62 5.91 4.47
N THR A 47 0.56 6.45 5.06
CA THR A 47 -0.10 5.84 6.22
C THR A 47 -0.51 4.40 5.92
N ALA A 48 -1.16 4.15 4.78
CA ALA A 48 -1.58 2.82 4.38
C ALA A 48 -0.40 1.83 4.23
N TRP A 49 0.75 2.32 3.75
CA TRP A 49 1.98 1.55 3.65
C TRP A 49 2.58 1.21 5.02
N LEU A 50 2.55 2.16 5.96
CA LEU A 50 3.10 1.99 7.31
C LEU A 50 2.21 1.14 8.22
N THR A 51 0.88 1.25 8.10
CA THR A 51 -0.07 0.52 8.95
C THR A 51 -0.26 -0.92 8.51
N THR A 52 0.09 -1.25 7.27
CA THR A 52 0.06 -2.63 6.79
C THR A 52 1.47 -3.20 6.94
N PRO A 53 1.74 -4.05 7.97
CA PRO A 53 3.05 -4.66 8.09
C PRO A 53 3.36 -5.44 6.79
N PRO A 54 4.63 -5.46 6.35
CA PRO A 54 5.01 -6.40 5.31
C PRO A 54 4.67 -7.79 5.86
N THR A 55 3.63 -8.42 5.32
CA THR A 55 3.33 -9.82 5.63
C THR A 55 4.64 -10.56 5.43
N ALA A 56 5.18 -11.13 6.51
CA ALA A 56 6.37 -11.95 6.50
C ALA A 56 6.07 -13.27 5.77
N GLU A 57 5.82 -13.20 4.46
CA GLU A 57 5.97 -14.33 3.54
C GLU A 57 7.47 -14.58 3.24
N GLN A 58 8.35 -14.34 4.22
CA GLN A 58 9.77 -14.69 4.18
C GLN A 58 10.20 -15.63 5.32
N GLU A 59 9.34 -15.97 6.27
CA GLU A 59 9.69 -16.87 7.39
C GLU A 59 9.44 -18.35 7.11
N ALA A 60 9.55 -18.78 5.84
CA ALA A 60 9.48 -20.20 5.47
C ALA A 60 10.56 -20.60 4.43
N GLN A 61 11.73 -19.96 4.45
CA GLN A 61 12.88 -20.36 3.61
C GLN A 61 14.26 -20.35 4.31
N HIS A 62 14.31 -20.41 5.65
CA HIS A 62 15.60 -20.62 6.33
C HIS A 62 15.45 -21.50 7.57
N GLU A 63 15.26 -22.80 7.34
CA GLU A 63 15.69 -23.85 8.26
C GLU A 63 17.06 -24.34 7.77
N PRO A 64 18.16 -24.08 8.52
CA PRO A 64 19.34 -24.91 8.43
C PRO A 64 19.28 -25.96 9.55
N VAL A 65 19.03 -27.21 9.19
CA VAL A 65 19.45 -28.39 9.96
C VAL A 65 20.86 -28.77 9.51
#